data_AF-A0A932Q9U3-F1
#
_entry.id   AF-A0A932Q9U3-F1
#
_cell.length_a   1.000
_cell.length_b   1.000
_cell.length_c   1.000
_cell.angle_alpha   90.00
_cell.angle_beta   90.00
_cell.angle_gamma   90.00
#
_symmetry.space_group_name_H-M   'P 1'
#
loop_
_entity.id
_entity.type
_entity.pdbx_description
1 polymer ?
#
loop_
_entity_poly.entity_id
_entity_poly.type
_entity_poly.pdbx_seq_one_letter_code
_entity_poly.pdbx_strand_id
1 'polypeptide(L)'
;MPYEILENIKVLAKNGDFSQARARLRQLMQKAQLTRELRLELAYLANLSFAPKLALQSLHRFLRPRERAPQNGATDEERIEYAKALIQLGFSNEAQALLREIRSPALLPRSYRMLSLAYLRRWDFNEAATVLELLPKLELSRTDRIVSQVFLAVAVLHGQNDFARAETILMGVLKETNQKFFKAFHWDAWQVLAQVHYLQKNWAGTRCCLAEMKALRMAGPDGRFDLIHDKWLALMRLNISGTQKRAMRELDRVVLGFFAIGEWEQVRSCEYYRSVCTKDRLLLHRVYFGTPFPGFRCKLLEAAGLTEADLPSFHDFDLKDSASRSTARRIELFSGKLGYGEIPIRVLQAVLSDIYIAPRVTELHERVFPGEYFNPRSSIRRMQQAIYETRRWLRRQRIPLAITETAFCYRLTSLQNVALRIPLWSGNRPEASLRQQRCDGYLARINEAFDAQQFSAQDLARLVGISVRSARRYLSSAVAAEALERTGASRDIRYRRR
;
A
#
# COMPACT_ATOMS: atom_id res chain seq x y z
N MET A 1 8.13 -37.46 10.20
CA MET A 1 8.62 -36.39 11.10
C MET A 1 8.25 -34.96 10.64
N PRO A 2 8.43 -34.52 9.38
CA PRO A 2 8.01 -33.15 9.00
C PRO A 2 6.50 -32.90 9.08
N TYR A 3 5.66 -33.89 8.75
CA TYR A 3 4.20 -33.75 8.69
C TYR A 3 3.53 -33.45 10.04
N GLU A 4 3.93 -34.13 11.12
CA GLU A 4 3.39 -33.87 12.46
C GLU A 4 3.68 -32.43 12.93
N ILE A 5 4.86 -31.91 12.60
CA ILE A 5 5.23 -30.52 12.91
C ILE A 5 4.36 -29.55 12.11
N LEU A 6 4.10 -29.82 10.83
CA LEU A 6 3.25 -28.98 9.98
C LEU A 6 1.79 -28.97 10.46
N GLU A 7 1.23 -30.13 10.81
CA GLU A 7 -0.13 -30.21 11.36
C GLU A 7 -0.22 -29.51 12.71
N ASN A 8 0.80 -29.63 13.56
CA ASN A 8 0.83 -28.86 14.81
C ASN A 8 0.87 -27.34 14.57
N ILE A 9 1.68 -26.87 13.61
CA ILE A 9 1.71 -25.44 13.23
C ILE A 9 0.33 -24.98 12.73
N LYS A 10 -0.35 -25.80 11.92
CA LYS A 10 -1.68 -25.53 11.40
C LYS A 10 -2.72 -25.42 12.51
N VAL A 11 -2.68 -26.31 13.49
CA VAL A 11 -3.55 -26.26 14.69
C VAL A 11 -3.28 -24.98 15.48
N LEU A 12 -2.01 -24.66 15.78
CA LEU A 12 -1.65 -23.42 16.47
C LEU A 12 -2.17 -22.18 15.72
N ALA A 13 -1.96 -22.12 14.40
CA ALA A 13 -2.43 -21.00 13.59
C ALA A 13 -3.97 -20.90 13.55
N LYS A 14 -4.69 -22.02 13.46
CA LYS A 14 -6.16 -22.05 13.52
C LYS A 14 -6.70 -21.62 14.89
N ASN A 15 -5.98 -21.93 15.96
CA ASN A 15 -6.34 -21.53 17.32
C ASN A 15 -5.93 -20.09 17.66
N GLY A 16 -5.24 -19.39 16.76
CA GLY A 16 -4.77 -18.01 16.98
C GLY A 16 -3.42 -17.89 17.70
N ASP A 17 -2.74 -19.00 17.98
CA ASP A 17 -1.41 -19.05 18.62
C ASP A 17 -0.27 -18.69 17.65
N PHE A 18 -0.41 -17.55 16.96
CA PHE A 18 0.48 -17.12 15.88
C PHE A 18 1.93 -16.99 16.34
N SER A 19 2.19 -16.62 17.60
CA SER A 19 3.56 -16.50 18.11
C SER A 19 4.29 -17.86 18.09
N GLN A 20 3.64 -18.91 18.62
CA GLN A 20 4.20 -20.25 18.66
C GLN A 20 4.28 -20.86 17.25
N ALA A 21 3.24 -20.69 16.43
CA ALA A 21 3.24 -21.13 15.04
C ALA A 21 4.43 -20.55 14.26
N ARG A 22 4.69 -19.23 14.43
CA ARG A 22 5.84 -18.55 13.82
C ARG A 22 7.18 -19.05 14.34
N ALA A 23 7.30 -19.32 15.63
CA ALA A 23 8.53 -19.87 16.20
C ALA A 23 8.88 -21.24 15.59
N ARG A 24 7.88 -22.14 15.52
CA ARG A 24 8.03 -23.47 14.92
C ARG A 24 8.33 -23.41 13.42
N LEU A 25 7.69 -22.51 12.68
CA LEU A 25 8.01 -22.27 11.26
C LEU A 25 9.47 -21.88 11.06
N ARG A 26 10.03 -20.99 11.89
CA ARG A 26 11.45 -20.60 11.80
C ARG A 26 12.39 -21.76 12.08
N GLN A 27 12.09 -22.58 13.09
CA GLN A 27 12.87 -23.77 13.40
C GLN A 27 12.86 -24.76 12.23
N LEU A 28 11.70 -24.99 11.61
CA LEU A 28 11.59 -25.89 10.46
C LEU A 28 12.35 -25.37 9.23
N MET A 29 12.37 -24.05 9.01
CA MET A 29 13.13 -23.42 7.93
C MET A 29 14.65 -23.50 8.08
N GLN A 30 15.16 -23.72 9.31
CA GLN A 30 16.60 -23.89 9.55
C GLN A 30 17.09 -25.31 9.21
N LYS A 31 16.18 -26.30 9.12
CA LYS A 31 16.55 -27.68 8.79
C LYS A 31 17.00 -27.78 7.33
N ALA A 32 18.08 -28.52 7.10
CA ALA A 32 18.64 -28.72 5.76
C ALA A 32 17.68 -29.54 4.88
N GLN A 33 17.61 -29.17 3.59
CA GLN A 33 16.91 -29.87 2.49
C GLN A 33 15.39 -30.06 2.62
N LEU A 34 14.64 -28.96 2.56
CA LEU A 34 13.20 -29.01 2.30
C LEU A 34 12.91 -29.27 0.81
N THR A 35 12.05 -30.25 0.52
CA THR A 35 11.49 -30.52 -0.81
C THR A 35 10.66 -29.35 -1.33
N ARG A 36 10.28 -29.37 -2.62
CA ARG A 36 9.47 -28.29 -3.21
C ARG A 36 8.07 -28.24 -2.59
N GLU A 37 7.46 -29.40 -2.40
CA GLU A 37 6.13 -29.59 -1.82
C GLU A 37 6.08 -29.08 -0.38
N LEU A 38 7.08 -29.45 0.43
CA LEU A 38 7.18 -28.98 1.82
C LEU A 38 7.39 -27.46 1.90
N ARG A 39 8.05 -26.84 0.91
CA ARG A 39 8.22 -25.38 0.86
C ARG A 39 6.93 -24.65 0.53
N LEU A 40 6.11 -25.23 -0.36
CA LEU A 40 4.78 -24.71 -0.65
C LEU A 40 3.89 -24.78 0.60
N GLU A 41 3.87 -25.92 1.29
CA GLU A 41 3.10 -26.09 2.53
C GLU A 41 3.57 -25.14 3.63
N LEU A 42 4.90 -24.97 3.78
CA LEU A 42 5.48 -23.98 4.68
C LEU A 42 5.06 -22.55 4.35
N ALA A 43 4.99 -22.19 3.07
CA ALA A 43 4.57 -20.86 2.65
C ALA A 43 3.08 -20.62 2.94
N TYR A 44 2.23 -21.62 2.71
CA TYR A 44 0.81 -21.60 3.11
C TYR A 44 0.66 -21.34 4.61
N LEU A 45 1.32 -22.14 5.46
CA LEU A 45 1.26 -22.00 6.91
C LEU A 45 1.87 -20.69 7.41
N ALA A 46 2.93 -20.21 6.78
CA ALA A 46 3.52 -18.91 7.07
C ALA A 46 2.55 -17.76 6.76
N ASN A 47 1.83 -17.82 5.63
CA ASN A 47 0.79 -16.85 5.30
C ASN A 47 -0.40 -16.91 6.26
N LEU A 48 -0.78 -18.11 6.72
CA LEU A 48 -1.82 -18.33 7.72
C LEU A 48 -1.42 -17.78 9.10
N SER A 49 -0.13 -17.83 9.44
CA SER A 49 0.42 -17.38 10.71
C SER A 49 0.92 -15.93 10.70
N PHE A 50 0.52 -15.12 9.70
CA PHE A 50 0.98 -13.74 9.51
C PHE A 50 2.51 -13.60 9.52
N ALA A 51 3.21 -14.50 8.84
CA ALA A 51 4.66 -14.50 8.66
C ALA A 51 5.07 -14.45 7.17
N PRO A 52 4.64 -13.43 6.42
CA PRO A 52 4.83 -13.38 4.97
C PRO A 52 6.32 -13.39 4.55
N LYS A 53 7.23 -12.90 5.39
CA LYS A 53 8.68 -12.97 5.12
C LYS A 53 9.17 -14.41 4.99
N LEU A 54 8.65 -15.33 5.81
CA LEU A 54 9.00 -16.75 5.75
C LEU A 54 8.43 -17.39 4.48
N ALA A 55 7.18 -17.05 4.12
CA ALA A 55 6.57 -17.49 2.86
C ALA A 55 7.38 -17.07 1.63
N LEU A 56 7.79 -15.79 1.54
CA LEU A 56 8.67 -15.31 0.47
C LEU A 56 10.00 -16.07 0.46
N GLN A 57 10.65 -16.22 1.61
CA GLN A 57 11.93 -16.94 1.70
C GLN A 57 11.83 -18.40 1.25
N SER A 58 10.71 -19.08 1.54
CA SER A 58 10.47 -20.46 1.15
C SER A 58 10.37 -20.64 -0.37
N LEU A 59 9.70 -19.69 -1.05
CA LEU A 59 9.31 -19.80 -2.46
C LEU A 59 10.16 -18.97 -3.43
N HIS A 60 10.91 -17.96 -2.95
CA HIS A 60 11.63 -17.00 -3.81
C HIS A 60 12.51 -17.66 -4.89
N ARG A 61 13.15 -18.79 -4.57
CA ARG A 61 14.04 -19.51 -5.50
C ARG A 61 13.32 -20.07 -6.74
N PHE A 62 12.01 -20.31 -6.66
CA PHE A 62 11.22 -20.88 -7.76
C PHE A 62 10.64 -19.78 -8.65
N LEU A 63 10.26 -18.64 -8.06
CA LEU A 63 9.70 -17.50 -8.79
C LEU A 63 10.77 -16.62 -9.44
N ARG A 64 11.98 -16.62 -8.87
CA ARG A 64 13.12 -15.83 -9.35
C ARG A 64 14.34 -16.76 -9.47
N PRO A 65 14.31 -17.71 -10.44
CA PRO A 65 15.43 -18.61 -10.67
C PRO A 65 16.68 -17.77 -11.00
N ARG A 66 17.81 -18.11 -10.37
CA ARG A 66 19.12 -17.64 -10.87
C ARG A 66 19.38 -18.31 -12.22
N GLU A 67 20.31 -17.81 -13.02
CA GLU A 67 20.67 -18.34 -14.35
C GLU A 67 20.96 -19.87 -14.40
N ARG A 68 21.13 -20.52 -13.24
CA ARG A 68 21.33 -21.98 -13.09
C ARG A 68 20.22 -22.73 -12.34
N ALA A 69 19.06 -22.12 -12.14
CA ALA A 69 17.95 -22.79 -11.44
C ALA A 69 17.22 -23.78 -12.37
N PRO A 70 16.52 -24.78 -11.80
CA PRO A 70 15.83 -25.81 -12.56
C PRO A 70 14.85 -25.20 -13.59
N GLN A 71 14.80 -25.80 -14.77
CA GLN A 71 13.99 -25.34 -15.93
C GLN A 71 12.49 -25.31 -15.64
N ASN A 72 12.03 -26.01 -14.60
CA ASN A 72 10.63 -26.09 -14.22
C ASN A 72 10.27 -24.83 -13.41
N GLY A 73 9.74 -23.81 -14.10
CA GLY A 73 9.27 -22.57 -13.48
C GLY A 73 8.26 -22.79 -12.33
N ALA A 74 7.89 -21.70 -11.65
CA ALA A 74 6.95 -21.76 -10.54
C ALA A 74 5.58 -22.33 -10.95
N THR A 75 4.96 -23.11 -10.05
CA THR A 75 3.57 -23.55 -10.23
C THR A 75 2.61 -22.41 -9.91
N ASP A 76 1.35 -22.55 -10.32
CA ASP A 76 0.32 -21.56 -10.03
C ASP A 76 0.02 -21.45 -8.52
N GLU A 77 0.09 -22.55 -7.77
CA GLU A 77 -0.02 -22.54 -6.31
C GLU A 77 1.12 -21.76 -5.66
N GLU A 78 2.36 -21.95 -6.12
CA GLU A 78 3.53 -21.21 -5.63
C GLU A 78 3.40 -19.71 -5.94
N ARG A 79 2.94 -19.34 -7.14
CA ARG A 79 2.66 -17.95 -7.51
C ARG A 79 1.62 -17.34 -6.58
N ILE A 80 0.51 -18.04 -6.30
CA ILE A 80 -0.56 -17.54 -5.44
C ILE A 80 -0.07 -17.33 -4.00
N GLU A 81 0.68 -18.28 -3.42
CA GLU A 81 1.21 -18.13 -2.06
C GLU A 81 2.25 -17.02 -1.96
N TYR A 82 3.11 -16.90 -2.96
CA TYR A 82 4.09 -15.83 -3.05
C TYR A 82 3.39 -14.47 -3.16
N ALA A 83 2.39 -14.35 -4.04
CA ALA A 83 1.59 -13.14 -4.20
C ALA A 83 0.82 -12.76 -2.92
N LYS A 84 0.25 -13.73 -2.20
CA LYS A 84 -0.39 -13.49 -0.90
C LYS A 84 0.59 -12.89 0.11
N ALA A 85 1.82 -13.39 0.17
CA ALA A 85 2.85 -12.85 1.05
C ALA A 85 3.27 -11.42 0.62
N LEU A 86 3.37 -11.16 -0.68
CA LEU A 86 3.62 -9.83 -1.24
C LEU A 86 2.52 -8.83 -0.85
N ILE A 87 1.24 -9.20 -0.98
CA ILE A 87 0.08 -8.37 -0.57
C ILE A 87 0.15 -8.04 0.91
N GLN A 88 0.45 -9.01 1.78
CA GLN A 88 0.60 -8.78 3.22
C GLN A 88 1.76 -7.83 3.54
N LEU A 89 2.78 -7.76 2.69
CA LEU A 89 3.97 -6.90 2.81
C LEU A 89 3.85 -5.58 2.06
N GLY A 90 2.76 -5.34 1.34
CA GLY A 90 2.46 -4.11 0.61
C GLY A 90 2.85 -4.09 -0.88
N PHE A 91 3.49 -5.13 -1.41
CA PHE A 91 3.92 -5.24 -2.81
C PHE A 91 2.77 -5.59 -3.75
N SER A 92 1.86 -4.65 -3.93
CA SER A 92 0.62 -4.94 -4.64
C SER A 92 0.82 -5.08 -6.16
N ASN A 93 1.75 -4.34 -6.78
CA ASN A 93 1.96 -4.43 -8.23
C ASN A 93 2.50 -5.80 -8.65
N GLU A 94 3.58 -6.27 -8.01
CA GLU A 94 4.17 -7.57 -8.31
C GLU A 94 3.18 -8.71 -8.01
N ALA A 95 2.45 -8.61 -6.90
CA ALA A 95 1.42 -9.59 -6.58
C ALA A 95 0.32 -9.66 -7.66
N GLN A 96 -0.19 -8.51 -8.13
CA GLN A 96 -1.19 -8.46 -9.19
C GLN A 96 -0.67 -9.07 -10.49
N ALA A 97 0.56 -8.77 -10.88
CA ALA A 97 1.18 -9.35 -12.08
C ALA A 97 1.21 -10.89 -12.00
N LEU A 98 1.70 -11.44 -10.88
CA LEU A 98 1.74 -12.89 -10.67
C LEU A 98 0.35 -13.55 -10.67
N LEU A 99 -0.65 -12.90 -10.08
CA LEU A 99 -2.01 -13.44 -9.99
C LEU A 99 -2.74 -13.44 -11.34
N ARG A 100 -2.43 -12.49 -12.23
CA ARG A 100 -2.97 -12.44 -13.61
C ARG A 100 -2.35 -13.51 -14.52
N GLU A 101 -1.19 -14.05 -14.17
CA GLU A 101 -0.53 -15.12 -14.91
C GLU A 101 -1.11 -16.51 -14.63
N ILE A 102 -1.93 -16.68 -13.59
CA ILE A 102 -2.54 -17.97 -13.24
C ILE A 102 -3.42 -18.47 -14.40
N ARG A 103 -3.26 -19.74 -14.75
CA ARG A 103 -3.99 -20.39 -15.85
C ARG A 103 -4.81 -21.59 -15.39
N SER A 104 -4.43 -22.24 -14.30
CA SER A 104 -5.14 -23.41 -13.77
C SER A 104 -6.58 -23.04 -13.36
N PRO A 105 -7.63 -23.62 -14.01
CA PRO A 105 -9.03 -23.30 -13.70
C PRO A 105 -9.40 -23.55 -12.24
N ALA A 106 -8.90 -24.63 -11.65
CA ALA A 106 -9.15 -24.99 -10.24
C ALA A 106 -8.59 -23.97 -9.25
N LEU A 107 -7.61 -23.15 -9.65
CA LEU A 107 -6.97 -22.15 -8.81
C LEU A 107 -7.44 -20.72 -9.10
N LEU A 108 -8.20 -20.50 -10.17
CA LEU A 108 -8.74 -19.18 -10.52
C LEU A 108 -9.55 -18.55 -9.37
N PRO A 109 -10.43 -19.27 -8.64
CA PRO A 109 -11.15 -18.68 -7.51
C PRO A 109 -10.22 -18.08 -6.46
N ARG A 110 -9.17 -18.83 -6.16
CA ARG A 110 -8.19 -18.45 -5.16
C ARG A 110 -7.34 -17.27 -5.63
N SER A 111 -6.95 -17.27 -6.90
CA SER A 111 -6.22 -16.16 -7.52
C SER A 111 -7.04 -14.87 -7.51
N TYR A 112 -8.28 -14.91 -8.01
CA TYR A 112 -9.18 -13.76 -8.09
C TYR A 112 -9.48 -13.15 -6.71
N ARG A 113 -9.64 -13.97 -5.67
CA ARG A 113 -9.77 -13.44 -4.30
C ARG A 113 -8.52 -12.72 -3.80
N MET A 114 -7.32 -13.24 -4.10
CA MET A 114 -6.09 -12.53 -3.73
C MET A 114 -5.91 -11.25 -4.56
N LEU A 115 -6.30 -11.28 -5.83
CA LEU A 115 -6.23 -10.15 -6.73
C LEU A 115 -7.17 -9.03 -6.27
N SER A 116 -8.41 -9.37 -5.90
CA SER A 116 -9.36 -8.40 -5.34
C SER A 116 -8.86 -7.81 -4.01
N LEU A 117 -8.26 -8.62 -3.13
CA LEU A 117 -7.65 -8.09 -1.90
C LEU A 117 -6.50 -7.11 -2.20
N ALA A 118 -5.69 -7.37 -3.23
CA ALA A 118 -4.64 -6.44 -3.65
C ALA A 118 -5.22 -5.11 -4.14
N TYR A 119 -6.34 -5.14 -4.87
CA TYR A 119 -7.05 -3.94 -5.31
C TYR A 119 -7.72 -3.18 -4.16
N LEU A 120 -8.42 -3.88 -3.26
CA LEU A 120 -9.05 -3.29 -2.07
C LEU A 120 -8.03 -2.54 -1.19
N ARG A 121 -6.84 -3.12 -0.98
CA ARG A 121 -5.76 -2.47 -0.21
C ARG A 121 -5.23 -1.19 -0.86
N ARG A 122 -5.43 -1.02 -2.16
CA ARG A 122 -5.04 0.18 -2.93
C ARG A 122 -6.20 1.14 -3.15
N TRP A 123 -7.36 0.87 -2.53
CA TRP A 123 -8.58 1.64 -2.74
C TRP A 123 -9.05 1.66 -4.21
N ASP A 124 -8.73 0.59 -4.96
CA ASP A 124 -9.16 0.40 -6.35
C ASP A 124 -10.41 -0.49 -6.38
N PHE A 125 -11.52 0.07 -5.89
CA PHE A 125 -12.74 -0.70 -5.67
C PHE A 125 -13.42 -1.16 -6.97
N ASN A 126 -13.27 -0.41 -8.06
CA ASN A 126 -13.85 -0.78 -9.35
C ASN A 126 -13.18 -2.03 -9.91
N GLU A 127 -11.85 -2.07 -9.91
CA GLU A 127 -11.10 -3.25 -10.32
C GLU A 127 -11.36 -4.44 -9.39
N ALA A 128 -11.48 -4.20 -8.07
CA ALA A 128 -11.86 -5.23 -7.12
C ALA A 128 -13.24 -5.83 -7.44
N ALA A 129 -14.24 -4.99 -7.73
CA ALA A 129 -15.60 -5.43 -8.09
C ALA A 129 -15.58 -6.27 -9.36
N THR A 130 -14.94 -5.78 -10.43
CA THR A 130 -14.80 -6.49 -11.72
C THR A 130 -14.27 -7.91 -11.53
N VAL A 131 -13.21 -8.09 -10.72
CA VAL A 131 -12.64 -9.41 -10.45
C VAL A 131 -13.57 -10.28 -9.59
N LEU A 132 -14.20 -9.70 -8.56
CA LEU A 132 -15.09 -10.43 -7.66
C LEU A 132 -16.38 -10.91 -8.34
N GLU A 133 -16.87 -10.20 -9.36
CA GLU A 133 -18.04 -10.59 -10.16
C GLU A 133 -17.81 -11.83 -11.04
N LEU A 134 -16.55 -12.20 -11.26
CA LEU A 134 -16.21 -13.44 -11.97
C LEU A 134 -16.33 -14.68 -11.08
N LEU A 135 -16.21 -14.53 -9.76
CA LEU A 135 -16.16 -15.65 -8.81
C LEU A 135 -17.44 -16.50 -8.76
N PRO A 136 -18.66 -15.94 -8.81
CA PRO A 136 -19.89 -16.74 -8.84
C PRO A 136 -20.01 -17.68 -10.05
N LYS A 137 -19.23 -17.45 -11.12
CA LYS A 137 -19.19 -18.30 -12.32
C LYS A 137 -18.28 -19.51 -12.16
N LEU A 138 -17.60 -19.64 -11.01
CA LEU A 138 -16.66 -20.70 -10.70
C LEU A 138 -17.21 -21.55 -9.55
N GLU A 139 -16.73 -22.78 -9.41
CA GLU A 139 -17.04 -23.61 -8.25
C GLU A 139 -16.31 -23.05 -7.02
N LEU A 140 -17.09 -22.63 -6.01
CA LEU A 140 -16.57 -22.08 -4.77
C LEU A 140 -16.98 -22.95 -3.59
N SER A 141 -16.07 -23.11 -2.63
CA SER A 141 -16.47 -23.58 -1.30
C SER A 141 -17.43 -22.58 -0.65
N ARG A 142 -18.27 -23.04 0.28
CA ARG A 142 -19.21 -22.16 1.00
C ARG A 142 -18.49 -20.99 1.67
N THR A 143 -17.35 -21.24 2.31
CA THR A 143 -16.54 -20.19 2.94
C THR A 143 -16.05 -19.19 1.90
N ASP A 144 -15.53 -19.65 0.77
CA ASP A 144 -14.99 -18.76 -0.27
C ASP A 144 -16.07 -17.89 -0.89
N ARG A 145 -17.28 -18.43 -1.08
CA ARG A 145 -18.45 -17.67 -1.55
C ARG A 145 -18.81 -16.54 -0.58
N ILE A 146 -18.95 -16.84 0.71
CA ILE A 146 -19.27 -15.85 1.76
C ILE A 146 -18.23 -14.72 1.77
N VAL A 147 -16.94 -15.08 1.82
CA VAL A 147 -15.84 -14.08 1.83
C VAL A 147 -15.90 -13.18 0.59
N SER A 148 -16.11 -13.79 -0.58
CA SER A 148 -16.14 -13.07 -1.85
C SER A 148 -17.33 -12.14 -1.95
N GLN A 149 -18.49 -12.52 -1.41
CA GLN A 149 -19.68 -11.68 -1.34
C GLN A 149 -19.48 -10.47 -0.40
N VAL A 150 -18.88 -10.67 0.78
CA VAL A 150 -18.55 -9.53 1.67
C VAL A 150 -17.60 -8.55 0.98
N PHE A 151 -16.55 -9.05 0.33
CA PHE A 151 -15.62 -8.20 -0.42
C PHE A 151 -16.28 -7.52 -1.62
N LEU A 152 -17.20 -8.20 -2.30
CA LEU A 152 -17.93 -7.63 -3.43
C LEU A 152 -18.84 -6.51 -2.95
N ALA A 153 -19.54 -6.69 -1.83
CA ALA A 153 -20.36 -5.63 -1.25
C ALA A 153 -19.54 -4.39 -0.88
N VAL A 154 -18.33 -4.56 -0.32
CA VAL A 154 -17.40 -3.43 -0.05
C VAL A 154 -16.99 -2.73 -1.35
N ALA A 155 -16.63 -3.51 -2.38
CA ALA A 155 -16.20 -2.97 -3.67
C ALA A 155 -17.33 -2.21 -4.40
N VAL A 156 -18.54 -2.78 -4.43
CA VAL A 156 -19.74 -2.17 -4.99
C VAL A 156 -20.11 -0.89 -4.21
N LEU A 157 -20.11 -0.95 -2.89
CA LEU A 157 -20.41 0.19 -2.03
C LEU A 157 -19.46 1.38 -2.28
N HIS A 158 -18.17 1.13 -2.39
CA HIS A 158 -17.16 2.19 -2.39
C HIS A 158 -16.63 2.57 -3.78
N GLY A 159 -16.79 1.70 -4.78
CA GLY A 159 -16.36 1.95 -6.16
C GLY A 159 -17.50 2.40 -7.07
N GLN A 160 -18.67 1.78 -6.92
CA GLN A 160 -19.82 2.00 -7.80
C GLN A 160 -20.91 2.88 -7.16
N ASN A 161 -20.80 3.17 -5.86
CA ASN A 161 -21.82 3.86 -5.07
C ASN A 161 -23.22 3.21 -5.18
N ASP A 162 -23.29 1.91 -5.48
CA ASP A 162 -24.55 1.15 -5.62
C ASP A 162 -24.95 0.55 -4.27
N PHE A 163 -25.61 1.39 -3.46
CA PHE A 163 -26.01 1.05 -2.09
C PHE A 163 -27.01 -0.11 -2.03
N ALA A 164 -27.99 -0.14 -2.95
CA ALA A 164 -29.06 -1.14 -2.96
C ALA A 164 -28.51 -2.54 -3.28
N ARG A 165 -27.57 -2.63 -4.24
CA ARG A 165 -26.90 -3.88 -4.57
C ARG A 165 -26.00 -4.36 -3.43
N ALA A 166 -25.22 -3.45 -2.83
CA ALA A 166 -24.38 -3.80 -1.68
C ALA A 166 -25.23 -4.35 -0.52
N GLU A 167 -26.33 -3.70 -0.18
CA GLU A 167 -27.29 -4.16 0.83
C GLU A 167 -27.86 -5.55 0.49
N THR A 168 -28.30 -5.76 -0.75
CA THR A 168 -28.84 -7.06 -1.19
C THR A 168 -27.84 -8.19 -1.01
N ILE A 169 -26.57 -7.97 -1.39
CA ILE A 169 -25.49 -8.95 -1.21
C ILE A 169 -25.27 -9.24 0.28
N LEU A 170 -25.21 -8.20 1.12
CA LEU A 170 -24.97 -8.34 2.56
C LEU A 170 -26.11 -9.07 3.27
N MET A 171 -27.35 -8.80 2.89
CA MET A 171 -28.52 -9.52 3.42
C MET A 171 -28.48 -11.01 3.03
N GLY A 172 -27.96 -11.35 1.86
CA GLY A 172 -27.65 -12.73 1.48
C GLY A 172 -26.62 -13.39 2.41
N VAL A 173 -25.51 -12.70 2.68
CA VAL A 173 -24.48 -13.17 3.62
C VAL A 173 -25.04 -13.36 5.03
N LEU A 174 -25.86 -12.42 5.52
CA LEU A 174 -26.47 -12.50 6.85
C LEU A 174 -27.46 -13.67 6.99
N LYS A 175 -28.09 -14.12 5.90
CA LYS A 175 -28.91 -15.36 5.90
C LYS A 175 -28.06 -16.63 5.97
N GLU A 176 -26.86 -16.62 5.38
CA GLU A 176 -25.97 -17.79 5.34
C GLU A 176 -25.03 -17.92 6.57
N THR A 177 -24.92 -16.87 7.37
CA THR A 177 -23.99 -16.74 8.51
C THR A 177 -24.72 -16.40 9.80
N ASN A 178 -24.14 -16.72 10.96
CA ASN A 178 -24.70 -16.34 12.26
C ASN A 178 -23.62 -16.37 13.37
N GLN A 179 -24.03 -16.24 14.63
CA GLN A 179 -23.10 -16.26 15.76
C GLN A 179 -22.33 -17.57 15.92
N LYS A 180 -22.93 -18.70 15.51
CA LYS A 180 -22.34 -20.04 15.61
C LYS A 180 -21.47 -20.36 14.40
N PHE A 181 -21.90 -19.92 13.22
CA PHE A 181 -21.23 -20.22 11.95
C PHE A 181 -20.75 -18.94 11.29
N PHE A 182 -19.45 -18.86 11.00
CA PHE A 182 -18.85 -17.72 10.32
C PHE A 182 -19.03 -16.38 11.06
N LYS A 183 -18.97 -16.40 12.40
CA LYS A 183 -19.20 -15.24 13.28
C LYS A 183 -18.46 -13.96 12.82
N ALA A 184 -17.20 -14.08 12.41
CA ALA A 184 -16.42 -12.94 11.91
C ALA A 184 -17.03 -12.33 10.64
N PHE A 185 -17.40 -13.14 9.65
CA PHE A 185 -18.03 -12.66 8.41
C PHE A 185 -19.46 -12.15 8.64
N HIS A 186 -20.17 -12.71 9.62
CA HIS A 186 -21.47 -12.20 10.06
C HIS A 186 -21.32 -10.78 10.64
N TRP A 187 -20.32 -10.57 11.50
CA TRP A 187 -20.00 -9.25 12.05
C TRP A 187 -19.55 -8.27 10.96
N ASP A 188 -18.68 -8.69 10.04
CA ASP A 188 -18.23 -7.86 8.92
C ASP A 188 -19.41 -7.46 8.02
N ALA A 189 -20.38 -8.35 7.78
CA ALA A 189 -21.57 -8.03 6.99
C ALA A 189 -22.41 -6.92 7.64
N TRP A 190 -22.68 -6.99 8.95
CA TRP A 190 -23.34 -5.91 9.69
C TRP A 190 -22.53 -4.62 9.68
N GLN A 191 -21.20 -4.72 9.78
CA GLN A 191 -20.30 -3.59 9.73
C GLN A 191 -20.41 -2.85 8.40
N VAL A 192 -20.40 -3.56 7.27
CA VAL A 192 -20.54 -2.95 5.93
C VAL A 192 -21.95 -2.42 5.72
N LEU A 193 -22.99 -3.12 6.22
CA LEU A 193 -24.37 -2.66 6.12
C LEU A 193 -24.61 -1.36 6.91
N ALA A 194 -23.96 -1.20 8.07
CA ALA A 194 -23.95 0.07 8.78
C ALA A 194 -23.36 1.21 7.93
N GLN A 195 -22.34 0.94 7.11
CA GLN A 195 -21.77 1.93 6.18
C GLN A 195 -22.74 2.27 5.06
N VAL A 196 -23.43 1.28 4.50
CA VAL A 196 -24.46 1.47 3.45
C VAL A 196 -25.50 2.46 3.97
N HIS A 197 -26.10 2.16 5.12
CA HIS A 197 -27.12 3.04 5.71
C HIS A 197 -26.57 4.40 6.13
N TYR A 198 -25.33 4.47 6.64
CA TYR A 198 -24.70 5.74 6.98
C TYR A 198 -24.55 6.64 5.74
N LEU A 199 -24.05 6.09 4.63
CA LEU A 199 -23.85 6.82 3.38
C LEU A 199 -25.17 7.27 2.75
N GLN A 200 -26.23 6.47 2.90
CA GLN A 200 -27.60 6.84 2.51
C GLN A 200 -28.28 7.81 3.49
N LYS A 201 -27.62 8.21 4.59
CA LYS A 201 -28.20 9.01 5.69
C LYS A 201 -29.39 8.34 6.39
N ASN A 202 -29.51 7.02 6.28
CA ASN A 202 -30.46 6.22 7.05
C ASN A 202 -29.94 5.97 8.47
N TRP A 203 -30.12 6.95 9.35
CA TRP A 203 -29.61 6.89 10.72
C TRP A 203 -30.26 5.78 11.56
N ALA A 204 -31.53 5.45 11.30
CA ALA A 204 -32.22 4.37 11.99
C ALA A 204 -31.57 3.02 11.63
N GLY A 205 -31.39 2.74 10.32
CA GLY A 205 -30.71 1.54 9.84
C GLY A 205 -29.27 1.44 10.35
N THR A 206 -28.54 2.56 10.37
CA THR A 206 -27.19 2.62 10.94
C THR A 206 -27.18 2.20 12.41
N ARG A 207 -28.09 2.74 13.23
CA ARG A 207 -28.21 2.38 14.66
C ARG A 207 -28.54 0.90 14.86
N CYS A 208 -29.47 0.35 14.08
CA CYS A 208 -29.82 -1.06 14.15
C CYS A 208 -28.60 -1.94 13.88
N CYS A 209 -27.86 -1.67 12.79
CA CYS A 209 -26.65 -2.43 12.48
C CYS A 209 -25.58 -2.33 13.57
N LEU A 210 -25.37 -1.14 14.14
CA LEU A 210 -24.41 -0.96 15.24
C LEU A 210 -24.82 -1.71 16.51
N ALA A 211 -26.12 -1.79 16.81
CA ALA A 211 -26.63 -2.59 17.92
C ALA A 211 -26.34 -4.08 17.71
N GLU A 212 -26.58 -4.61 16.50
CA GLU A 212 -26.25 -6.00 16.14
C GLU A 212 -24.74 -6.27 16.25
N MET A 213 -23.90 -5.38 15.72
CA MET A 213 -22.44 -5.48 15.86
C MET A 213 -21.99 -5.54 17.33
N LYS A 214 -22.62 -4.74 18.20
CA LYS A 214 -22.32 -4.70 19.63
C LYS A 214 -22.78 -5.98 20.34
N ALA A 215 -23.95 -6.50 19.99
CA ALA A 215 -24.50 -7.74 20.53
C ALA A 215 -23.61 -8.96 20.18
N LEU A 216 -23.03 -8.95 18.98
CA LEU A 216 -22.12 -10.00 18.51
C LEU A 216 -20.78 -10.05 19.23
N ARG A 217 -20.41 -8.97 19.95
CA ARG A 217 -19.12 -8.72 20.65
C ARG A 217 -18.00 -9.68 20.24
N MET A 218 -17.17 -9.21 19.32
CA MET A 218 -15.98 -9.93 18.91
C MET A 218 -14.84 -9.59 19.87
N ALA A 219 -14.33 -10.59 20.60
CA ALA A 219 -13.03 -10.43 21.25
C ALA A 219 -11.97 -10.35 20.15
N GLY A 220 -11.35 -9.18 20.02
CA GLY A 220 -10.20 -8.99 19.16
C GLY A 220 -8.98 -8.62 19.99
N PRO A 221 -7.77 -8.89 19.49
CA PRO A 221 -6.58 -8.26 20.06
C PRO A 221 -6.80 -6.73 20.06
N ASP A 222 -6.39 -6.10 21.16
CA ASP A 222 -6.27 -4.65 21.28
C ASP A 222 -7.58 -3.83 21.10
N GLY A 223 -8.76 -4.45 21.23
CA GLY A 223 -10.04 -3.74 21.20
C GLY A 223 -10.47 -3.20 19.81
N ARG A 224 -9.87 -3.72 18.73
CA ARG A 224 -10.13 -3.24 17.35
C ARG A 224 -11.60 -3.19 16.95
N PHE A 225 -12.39 -4.22 17.30
CA PHE A 225 -13.80 -4.29 16.91
C PHE A 225 -14.64 -3.20 17.59
N ASP A 226 -14.34 -2.90 18.86
CA ASP A 226 -15.00 -1.84 19.61
C ASP A 226 -14.68 -0.47 18.98
N LEU A 227 -13.43 -0.22 18.58
CA LEU A 227 -13.04 1.00 17.88
C LEU A 227 -13.75 1.18 16.53
N ILE A 228 -13.98 0.10 15.78
CA ILE A 228 -14.74 0.18 14.50
C ILE A 228 -16.21 0.51 14.77
N HIS A 229 -16.83 -0.11 15.78
CA HIS A 229 -18.18 0.23 16.20
C HIS A 229 -18.26 1.72 16.62
N ASP A 230 -17.35 2.16 17.48
CA ASP A 230 -17.33 3.51 18.03
C ASP A 230 -17.04 4.57 16.96
N LYS A 231 -16.23 4.24 15.94
CA LYS A 231 -16.02 5.09 14.75
C LYS A 231 -17.34 5.45 14.11
N TRP A 232 -18.15 4.44 13.75
CA TRP A 232 -19.39 4.65 13.03
C TRP A 232 -20.45 5.31 13.91
N LEU A 233 -20.48 5.00 15.21
CA LEU A 233 -21.34 5.69 16.17
C LEU A 233 -21.01 7.18 16.27
N ALA A 234 -19.72 7.53 16.39
CA ALA A 234 -19.27 8.92 16.48
C ALA A 234 -19.55 9.68 15.17
N LEU A 235 -19.29 9.07 14.01
CA LEU A 235 -19.59 9.65 12.70
C LEU A 235 -21.09 9.86 12.49
N MET A 236 -21.94 8.91 12.85
CA MET A 236 -23.39 9.07 12.80
C MET A 236 -23.84 10.24 13.68
N ARG A 237 -23.35 10.32 14.92
CA ARG A 237 -23.65 11.45 15.83
C ARG A 237 -23.19 12.79 15.27
N LEU A 238 -22.02 12.84 14.63
CA LEU A 238 -21.48 14.05 14.02
C LEU A 238 -22.41 14.63 12.93
N ASN A 239 -23.15 13.78 12.23
CA ASN A 239 -24.12 14.20 11.20
C ASN A 239 -25.51 14.55 11.75
N ILE A 240 -25.82 14.20 13.02
CA ILE A 240 -27.08 14.55 13.67
C ILE A 240 -26.89 15.87 14.44
N SER A 241 -27.77 16.85 14.20
CA SER A 241 -27.68 18.19 14.78
C SER A 241 -27.61 18.17 16.32
N GLY A 242 -26.95 19.17 16.91
CA GLY A 242 -26.89 19.36 18.37
C GLY A 242 -25.82 18.57 19.14
N THR A 243 -25.05 17.66 18.50
CA THR A 243 -24.04 16.84 19.20
C THR A 243 -22.59 16.99 18.71
N GLN A 244 -22.33 17.93 17.79
CA GLN A 244 -21.05 18.02 17.06
C GLN A 244 -19.80 18.05 17.95
N LYS A 245 -19.74 18.91 18.98
CA LYS A 245 -18.55 18.99 19.87
C LYS A 245 -18.27 17.67 20.60
N ARG A 246 -19.31 17.00 21.10
CA ARG A 246 -19.17 15.71 21.77
C ARG A 246 -18.78 14.61 20.78
N ALA A 247 -19.43 14.56 19.63
CA ALA A 247 -19.14 13.60 18.57
C ALA A 247 -17.70 13.73 18.05
N MET A 248 -17.19 14.97 17.91
CA MET A 248 -15.79 15.22 17.57
C MET A 248 -14.82 14.64 18.62
N ARG A 249 -15.06 14.91 19.91
CA ARG A 249 -14.23 14.34 21.00
C ARG A 249 -14.29 12.81 21.04
N GLU A 250 -15.46 12.23 20.74
CA GLU A 250 -15.62 10.78 20.59
C GLU A 250 -14.79 10.25 19.42
N LEU A 251 -14.85 10.91 18.26
CA LEU A 251 -14.07 10.53 17.09
C LEU A 251 -12.55 10.71 17.31
N ASP A 252 -12.12 11.78 17.97
CA ASP A 252 -10.71 12.01 18.32
C ASP A 252 -10.16 10.87 19.19
N ARG A 253 -10.95 10.39 20.17
CA ARG A 253 -10.58 9.21 20.98
C ARG A 253 -10.45 7.96 20.13
N VAL A 254 -11.38 7.73 19.21
CA VAL A 254 -11.33 6.59 18.28
C VAL A 254 -10.10 6.66 17.37
N VAL A 255 -9.77 7.85 16.85
CA VAL A 255 -8.55 8.08 16.04
C VAL A 255 -7.30 7.75 16.84
N LEU A 256 -7.19 8.23 18.08
CA LEU A 256 -6.07 7.91 18.97
C LEU A 256 -6.00 6.41 19.27
N GLY A 257 -7.14 5.74 19.45
CA GLY A 257 -7.22 4.29 19.63
C GLY A 257 -6.66 3.53 18.44
N PHE A 258 -7.12 3.84 17.21
CA PHE A 258 -6.58 3.23 15.99
C PHE A 258 -5.10 3.53 15.77
N PHE A 259 -4.66 4.76 16.08
CA PHE A 259 -3.25 5.13 16.05
C PHE A 259 -2.41 4.24 16.97
N ALA A 260 -2.87 4.01 18.21
CA ALA A 260 -2.16 3.22 19.21
C ALA A 260 -1.98 1.76 18.80
N ILE A 261 -2.96 1.17 18.11
CA ILE A 261 -2.90 -0.23 17.64
C ILE A 261 -2.37 -0.38 16.21
N GLY A 262 -1.94 0.71 15.57
CA GLY A 262 -1.36 0.69 14.23
C GLY A 262 -2.34 0.48 13.07
N GLU A 263 -3.64 0.74 13.29
CA GLU A 263 -4.70 0.65 12.27
C GLU A 263 -4.82 1.96 11.48
N TRP A 264 -3.73 2.33 10.80
CA TRP A 264 -3.58 3.61 10.11
C TRP A 264 -4.62 3.87 9.01
N GLU A 265 -5.11 2.82 8.34
CA GLU A 265 -6.21 2.92 7.36
C GLU A 265 -7.51 3.39 8.02
N GLN A 266 -7.75 2.98 9.27
CA GLN A 266 -8.92 3.43 10.02
C GLN A 266 -8.76 4.89 10.47
N VAL A 267 -7.55 5.32 10.84
CA VAL A 267 -7.24 6.74 11.09
C VAL A 267 -7.56 7.58 9.85
N ARG A 268 -7.07 7.17 8.68
CA ARG A 268 -7.36 7.84 7.40
C ARG A 268 -8.87 7.88 7.12
N SER A 269 -9.57 6.77 7.34
CA SER A 269 -11.02 6.69 7.17
C SER A 269 -11.76 7.68 8.09
N CYS A 270 -11.37 7.79 9.36
CA CYS A 270 -11.93 8.77 10.29
C CYS A 270 -11.71 10.21 9.80
N GLU A 271 -10.48 10.56 9.41
CA GLU A 271 -10.16 11.90 8.91
C GLU A 271 -10.92 12.24 7.61
N TYR A 272 -11.07 11.28 6.70
CA TYR A 272 -11.89 11.42 5.49
C TYR A 272 -13.35 11.75 5.80
N TYR A 273 -14.01 10.93 6.63
CA TYR A 273 -15.42 11.17 6.93
C TYR A 273 -15.60 12.46 7.72
N ARG A 274 -14.69 12.75 8.65
CA ARG A 274 -14.68 14.03 9.37
C ARG A 274 -14.56 15.22 8.42
N SER A 275 -13.61 15.21 7.48
CA SER A 275 -13.40 16.34 6.56
C SER A 275 -14.62 16.61 5.69
N VAL A 276 -15.29 15.54 5.22
CA VAL A 276 -16.51 15.66 4.42
C VAL A 276 -17.67 16.20 5.27
N CYS A 277 -17.92 15.61 6.44
CA CYS A 277 -19.05 16.00 7.29
C CYS A 277 -18.92 17.43 7.85
N THR A 278 -17.70 17.85 8.20
CA THR A 278 -17.44 19.18 8.78
C THR A 278 -17.13 20.25 7.74
N LYS A 279 -16.93 19.86 6.47
CA LYS A 279 -16.44 20.72 5.39
C LYS A 279 -15.13 21.44 5.75
N ASP A 280 -14.31 20.82 6.61
CA ASP A 280 -12.99 21.34 6.97
C ASP A 280 -12.02 21.16 5.79
N ARG A 281 -11.80 22.24 5.04
CA ARG A 281 -10.90 22.23 3.87
C ARG A 281 -9.46 21.90 4.22
N LEU A 282 -8.98 22.29 5.40
CA LEU A 282 -7.61 22.02 5.81
C LEU A 282 -7.41 20.53 6.06
N LEU A 283 -8.36 19.89 6.76
CA LEU A 283 -8.34 18.45 6.95
C LEU A 283 -8.54 17.70 5.63
N LEU A 284 -9.43 18.17 4.76
CA LEU A 284 -9.63 17.61 3.43
C LEU A 284 -8.33 17.62 2.62
N HIS A 285 -7.62 18.76 2.57
CA HIS A 285 -6.33 18.85 1.90
C HIS A 285 -5.31 17.88 2.53
N ARG A 286 -5.22 17.83 3.86
CA ARG A 286 -4.33 16.88 4.55
C ARG A 286 -4.61 15.43 4.12
N VAL A 287 -5.89 15.02 4.04
CA VAL A 287 -6.26 13.67 3.59
C VAL A 287 -5.89 13.46 2.12
N TYR A 288 -6.24 14.40 1.23
CA TYR A 288 -5.98 14.30 -0.20
C TYR A 288 -4.48 14.20 -0.52
N PHE A 289 -3.67 15.14 0.00
CA PHE A 289 -2.23 15.19 -0.23
C PHE A 289 -1.47 14.11 0.56
N GLY A 290 -2.09 13.61 1.63
CA GLY A 290 -1.53 12.59 2.50
C GLY A 290 -1.67 11.15 2.00
N THR A 291 -2.61 10.89 1.09
CA THR A 291 -2.88 9.54 0.58
C THR A 291 -2.20 9.29 -0.77
N PRO A 292 -1.58 8.12 -1.00
CA PRO A 292 -1.01 7.77 -2.30
C PRO A 292 -2.06 7.24 -3.29
N PHE A 293 -3.29 6.95 -2.85
CA PHE A 293 -4.26 6.16 -3.60
C PHE A 293 -5.18 7.03 -4.47
N PRO A 294 -5.11 6.93 -5.82
CA PRO A 294 -5.91 7.76 -6.72
C PRO A 294 -7.42 7.52 -6.55
N GLY A 295 -7.87 6.27 -6.45
CA GLY A 295 -9.28 5.94 -6.21
C GLY A 295 -9.83 6.56 -4.92
N PHE A 296 -9.00 6.61 -3.86
CA PHE A 296 -9.35 7.33 -2.63
C PHE A 296 -9.54 8.83 -2.86
N ARG A 297 -8.59 9.46 -3.58
CA ARG A 297 -8.62 10.91 -3.83
C ARG A 297 -9.84 11.32 -4.66
N CYS A 298 -10.15 10.56 -5.72
CA CYS A 298 -11.35 10.77 -6.53
C CYS A 298 -12.61 10.73 -5.66
N LYS A 299 -12.73 9.69 -4.82
CA LYS A 299 -13.87 9.54 -3.90
C LYS A 299 -13.97 10.66 -2.86
N LEU A 300 -12.84 11.18 -2.36
CA LEU A 300 -12.83 12.32 -1.43
C LEU A 300 -13.33 13.60 -2.10
N LEU A 301 -12.89 13.86 -3.33
CA LEU A 301 -13.33 15.02 -4.10
C LEU A 301 -14.82 14.93 -4.44
N GLU A 302 -15.29 13.77 -4.92
CA GLU A 302 -16.70 13.51 -5.20
C GLU A 302 -17.57 13.74 -3.95
N ALA A 303 -17.20 13.14 -2.82
CA ALA A 303 -17.94 13.28 -1.57
C ALA A 303 -17.95 14.73 -1.03
N ALA A 304 -16.95 15.53 -1.37
CA ALA A 304 -16.87 16.94 -1.00
C ALA A 304 -17.52 17.88 -2.02
N GLY A 305 -17.94 17.38 -3.19
CA GLY A 305 -18.42 18.21 -4.29
C GLY A 305 -17.34 19.11 -4.87
N LEU A 306 -16.11 18.61 -4.95
CA LEU A 306 -14.93 19.32 -5.43
C LEU A 306 -14.30 18.60 -6.63
N THR A 307 -13.45 19.32 -7.35
CA THR A 307 -12.57 18.81 -8.40
C THR A 307 -11.10 19.09 -8.04
N GLU A 308 -10.14 18.54 -8.80
CA GLU A 308 -8.72 18.88 -8.59
C GLU A 308 -8.43 20.38 -8.85
N ALA A 309 -9.25 21.06 -9.66
CA ALA A 309 -9.10 22.50 -9.90
C ALA A 309 -9.42 23.36 -8.67
N ASP A 310 -10.20 22.81 -7.72
CA ASP A 310 -10.53 23.48 -6.46
C ASP A 310 -9.45 23.31 -5.39
N LEU A 311 -8.42 22.51 -5.67
CA LEU A 311 -7.32 22.26 -4.75
C LEU A 311 -6.17 23.26 -4.97
N PRO A 312 -5.43 23.60 -3.89
CA PRO A 312 -4.22 24.38 -4.06
C PRO A 312 -3.16 23.59 -4.84
N SER A 313 -2.21 24.27 -5.47
CA SER A 313 -1.09 23.62 -6.16
C SER A 313 -0.13 22.89 -5.23
N PHE A 314 -0.22 23.13 -3.92
CA PHE A 314 0.52 22.43 -2.87
C PHE A 314 -0.19 22.46 -1.52
N HIS A 315 0.20 21.57 -0.63
CA HIS A 315 -0.17 21.55 0.78
C HIS A 315 1.08 21.53 1.66
N ASP A 316 1.14 22.45 2.63
CA ASP A 316 2.21 22.47 3.62
C ASP A 316 1.81 21.52 4.77
N PHE A 317 2.53 20.41 4.90
CA PHE A 317 2.30 19.38 5.92
C PHE A 317 3.20 19.60 7.13
N ASP A 318 2.58 19.91 8.27
CA ASP A 318 3.29 20.08 9.54
C ASP A 318 3.65 18.72 10.14
N LEU A 319 4.94 18.45 10.32
CA LEU A 319 5.42 17.17 10.87
C LEU A 319 5.34 17.10 12.40
N LYS A 320 5.27 18.25 13.07
CA LYS A 320 4.88 18.34 14.48
C LYS A 320 3.45 18.84 14.46
N ASP A 321 2.56 18.16 15.18
CA ASP A 321 1.18 18.60 15.36
C ASP A 321 1.14 19.80 16.32
N SER A 322 1.89 20.84 15.98
CA SER A 322 2.05 22.05 16.77
C SER A 322 1.06 23.08 16.28
N ALA A 323 0.24 23.59 17.20
CA ALA A 323 -0.78 24.62 16.92
C ALA A 323 -0.22 25.92 16.30
N SER A 324 1.10 26.13 16.31
CA SER A 324 1.75 27.31 15.75
C SER A 324 2.31 27.06 14.34
N ARG A 325 1.46 27.29 13.33
CA ARG A 325 1.81 27.18 11.89
C ARG A 325 2.65 28.34 11.35
N SER A 326 2.62 29.52 11.98
CA SER A 326 3.15 30.75 11.38
C SER A 326 4.68 30.85 11.33
N THR A 327 5.41 29.97 12.01
CA THR A 327 6.89 30.04 12.12
C THR A 327 7.63 28.82 11.56
N ALA A 328 6.91 27.87 10.94
CA ALA A 328 7.53 26.65 10.44
C ALA A 328 8.45 26.91 9.25
N ARG A 329 9.69 26.40 9.29
CA ARG A 329 10.60 26.42 8.15
C ARG A 329 10.03 25.52 7.05
N ARG A 330 9.77 26.07 5.87
CA ARG A 330 9.26 25.31 4.72
C ARG A 330 10.37 24.56 4.01
N ILE A 331 10.12 23.29 3.68
CA ILE A 331 11.03 22.45 2.90
C ILE A 331 10.30 21.92 1.67
N GLU A 332 10.87 22.19 0.50
CA GLU A 332 10.35 21.72 -0.79
C GLU A 332 11.15 20.51 -1.27
N LEU A 333 10.67 19.30 -0.95
CA LEU A 333 11.36 18.06 -1.34
C LEU A 333 11.11 17.64 -2.81
N PHE A 334 10.11 18.24 -3.45
CA PHE A 334 9.63 17.85 -4.78
C PHE A 334 9.95 18.86 -5.87
N SER A 335 10.57 20.00 -5.55
CA SER A 335 10.85 21.07 -6.51
C SER A 335 12.03 20.78 -7.44
N GLY A 336 12.73 19.65 -7.28
CA GLY A 336 13.90 19.31 -8.09
C GLY A 336 15.20 19.99 -7.70
N LYS A 337 15.12 21.09 -6.94
CA LYS A 337 16.29 21.86 -6.47
C LYS A 337 17.26 21.03 -5.64
N LEU A 338 16.79 19.96 -5.02
CA LEU A 338 17.59 19.04 -4.19
C LEU A 338 18.16 17.84 -4.97
N GLY A 339 18.04 17.84 -6.30
CA GLY A 339 18.52 16.78 -7.19
C GLY A 339 17.43 15.74 -7.51
N TYR A 340 17.12 15.55 -8.79
CA TYR A 340 16.15 14.53 -9.20
C TYR A 340 16.74 13.12 -9.19
N GLY A 341 16.03 12.20 -8.55
CA GLY A 341 16.28 10.78 -8.67
C GLY A 341 17.52 10.25 -7.91
N GLU A 342 18.15 11.08 -7.10
CA GLU A 342 19.16 10.61 -6.14
C GLU A 342 18.52 9.73 -5.07
N ILE A 343 19.27 8.74 -4.57
CA ILE A 343 18.76 7.80 -3.57
C ILE A 343 18.20 8.53 -2.34
N PRO A 344 18.86 9.55 -1.74
CA PRO A 344 18.31 10.29 -0.62
C PRO A 344 16.93 10.88 -0.88
N ILE A 345 16.75 11.55 -2.02
CA ILE A 345 15.47 12.19 -2.37
C ILE A 345 14.38 11.13 -2.57
N ARG A 346 14.71 10.04 -3.27
CA ARG A 346 13.76 8.94 -3.50
C ARG A 346 13.33 8.26 -2.21
N VAL A 347 14.25 8.08 -1.25
CA VAL A 347 13.91 7.57 0.08
C VAL A 347 12.97 8.52 0.81
N LEU A 348 13.24 9.83 0.80
CA LEU A 348 12.37 10.82 1.44
C LEU A 348 10.97 10.83 0.81
N GLN A 349 10.89 10.84 -0.52
CA GLN A 349 9.62 10.78 -1.25
C GLN A 349 8.86 9.47 -0.97
N ALA A 350 9.56 8.34 -0.87
CA ALA A 350 8.96 7.05 -0.58
C ALA A 350 8.43 6.93 0.86
N VAL A 351 9.14 7.52 1.82
CA VAL A 351 8.69 7.62 3.23
C VAL A 351 7.49 8.56 3.36
N LEU A 352 7.45 9.62 2.56
CA LEU A 352 6.37 10.63 2.55
C LEU A 352 5.21 10.31 1.62
N SER A 353 5.25 9.20 0.90
CA SER A 353 4.21 8.95 -0.10
C SER A 353 2.85 8.67 0.52
N ASP A 354 2.85 8.21 1.77
CA ASP A 354 1.67 7.99 2.59
C ASP A 354 1.94 8.55 3.98
N ILE A 355 1.25 9.62 4.38
CA ILE A 355 1.49 10.26 5.69
C ILE A 355 0.91 9.44 6.85
N TYR A 356 -0.05 8.55 6.56
CA TYR A 356 -0.74 7.76 7.57
C TYR A 356 0.06 6.49 7.88
N ILE A 357 0.51 5.79 6.84
CA ILE A 357 1.21 4.52 6.97
C ILE A 357 2.71 4.73 6.80
N ALA A 358 3.46 4.46 7.87
CA ALA A 358 4.90 4.34 7.77
C ALA A 358 5.25 3.14 6.88
N PRO A 359 5.89 3.35 5.71
CA PRO A 359 6.16 2.24 4.81
C PRO A 359 7.13 1.25 5.42
N ARG A 360 6.87 -0.02 5.15
CA ARG A 360 7.76 -1.12 5.50
C ARG A 360 9.00 -1.08 4.61
N VAL A 361 10.09 -1.70 5.06
CA VAL A 361 11.32 -1.87 4.25
C VAL A 361 11.04 -2.43 2.85
N THR A 362 10.02 -3.28 2.75
CA THR A 362 9.52 -3.89 1.52
C THR A 362 8.93 -2.85 0.58
N GLU A 363 7.91 -2.11 1.05
CA GLU A 363 7.24 -1.05 0.28
C GLU A 363 8.22 0.06 -0.12
N LEU A 364 9.14 0.42 0.79
CA LEU A 364 10.22 1.35 0.46
C LEU A 364 11.09 0.86 -0.68
N HIS A 365 11.44 -0.43 -0.71
CA HIS A 365 12.25 -0.96 -1.79
C HIS A 365 11.53 -0.84 -3.14
N GLU A 366 10.23 -1.14 -3.21
CA GLU A 366 9.44 -0.97 -4.45
C GLU A 366 9.55 0.47 -4.97
N ARG A 367 9.30 1.45 -4.10
CA ARG A 367 9.31 2.88 -4.43
C ARG A 367 10.71 3.41 -4.74
N VAL A 368 11.72 2.95 -3.99
CA VAL A 368 13.13 3.39 -4.11
C VAL A 368 13.89 2.60 -5.18
N PHE A 369 13.37 1.50 -5.70
CA PHE A 369 13.98 0.71 -6.78
C PHE A 369 12.90 0.11 -7.69
N PRO A 370 12.12 0.93 -8.42
CA PRO A 370 11.00 0.48 -9.23
C PRO A 370 11.49 -0.43 -10.34
N GLY A 371 10.73 -1.49 -10.58
CA GLY A 371 11.07 -2.56 -11.52
C GLY A 371 12.12 -3.55 -11.00
N GLU A 372 12.72 -3.33 -9.83
CA GLU A 372 13.58 -4.31 -9.20
C GLU A 372 12.77 -5.22 -8.26
N TYR A 373 12.94 -6.53 -8.40
CA TYR A 373 12.30 -7.50 -7.52
C TYR A 373 12.86 -7.43 -6.09
N PHE A 374 11.99 -7.61 -5.10
CA PHE A 374 12.44 -7.68 -3.72
C PHE A 374 13.09 -9.04 -3.40
N ASN A 375 14.37 -9.00 -3.03
CA ASN A 375 15.10 -10.15 -2.52
C ASN A 375 15.20 -10.06 -0.98
N PRO A 376 14.61 -11.00 -0.22
CA PRO A 376 14.61 -10.93 1.24
C PRO A 376 15.99 -10.86 1.92
N ARG A 377 17.08 -11.22 1.22
CA ARG A 377 18.45 -11.16 1.76
C ARG A 377 19.19 -9.88 1.36
N SER A 378 19.21 -9.55 0.06
CA SER A 378 20.01 -8.42 -0.46
C SER A 378 19.25 -7.09 -0.46
N SER A 379 17.94 -7.08 -0.75
CA SER A 379 17.15 -5.85 -0.83
C SER A 379 17.06 -5.12 0.51
N ILE A 380 16.98 -5.86 1.63
CA ILE A 380 16.95 -5.27 2.98
C ILE A 380 18.24 -4.49 3.23
N ARG A 381 19.41 -5.11 3.02
CA ARG A 381 20.72 -4.45 3.23
C ARG A 381 20.89 -3.22 2.34
N ARG A 382 20.48 -3.34 1.07
CA ARG A 382 20.49 -2.22 0.13
C ARG A 382 19.60 -1.06 0.58
N MET A 383 18.41 -1.36 1.12
CA MET A 383 17.50 -0.34 1.66
C MET A 383 18.07 0.31 2.92
N GLN A 384 18.67 -0.49 3.83
CA GLN A 384 19.36 0.05 5.02
C GLN A 384 20.50 1.00 4.63
N GLN A 385 21.31 0.65 3.63
CA GLN A 385 22.35 1.54 3.11
C GLN A 385 21.74 2.83 2.54
N ALA A 386 20.68 2.72 1.73
CA ALA A 386 19.99 3.89 1.17
C ALA A 386 19.45 4.82 2.27
N ILE A 387 18.85 4.28 3.34
CA ILE A 387 18.39 5.06 4.50
C ILE A 387 19.57 5.70 5.24
N TYR A 388 20.66 4.97 5.44
CA TYR A 388 21.89 5.49 6.06
C TYR A 388 22.45 6.69 5.28
N GLU A 389 22.59 6.54 3.95
CA GLU A 389 23.04 7.63 3.08
C GLU A 389 22.08 8.82 3.11
N THR A 390 20.77 8.57 3.18
CA THR A 390 19.75 9.62 3.30
C THR A 390 19.90 10.40 4.61
N ARG A 391 20.07 9.71 5.74
CA ARG A 391 20.33 10.34 7.05
C ARG A 391 21.62 11.15 7.05
N ARG A 392 22.68 10.68 6.40
CA ARG A 392 23.94 11.42 6.24
C ARG A 392 23.76 12.65 5.34
N TRP A 393 22.98 12.53 4.27
CA TRP A 393 22.65 13.63 3.38
C TRP A 393 21.85 14.72 4.09
N LEU A 394 20.80 14.38 4.84
CA LEU A 394 20.01 15.33 5.64
C LEU A 394 20.89 16.16 6.59
N ARG A 395 21.81 15.50 7.30
CA ARG A 395 22.78 16.16 8.20
C ARG A 395 23.71 17.12 7.47
N ARG A 396 24.29 16.69 6.34
CA ARG A 396 25.15 17.55 5.51
C ARG A 396 24.44 18.79 4.99
N GLN A 397 23.18 18.63 4.57
CA GLN A 397 22.34 19.73 4.08
C GLN A 397 21.72 20.59 5.19
N ARG A 398 21.98 20.27 6.47
CA ARG A 398 21.37 20.94 7.64
C ARG A 398 19.84 21.00 7.53
N ILE A 399 19.26 19.92 7.05
CA ILE A 399 17.81 19.75 6.93
C ILE A 399 17.32 19.14 8.25
N PRO A 400 16.46 19.83 9.02
CA PRO A 400 16.05 19.43 10.37
C PRO A 400 15.00 18.29 10.37
N LEU A 401 15.26 17.25 9.59
CA LEU A 401 14.42 16.06 9.47
C LEU A 401 15.20 14.82 9.91
N ALA A 402 14.50 13.82 10.41
CA ALA A 402 15.05 12.53 10.78
C ALA A 402 14.16 11.39 10.29
N ILE A 403 14.77 10.35 9.73
CA ILE A 403 14.08 9.09 9.41
C ILE A 403 14.22 8.17 10.62
N THR A 404 13.11 7.84 11.28
CA THR A 404 13.04 6.91 12.40
C THR A 404 12.58 5.52 11.91
N GLU A 405 12.95 4.47 12.64
CA GLU A 405 12.55 3.10 12.34
C GLU A 405 11.83 2.52 13.57
N THR A 406 10.66 1.91 13.36
CA THR A 406 9.90 1.23 14.40
C THR A 406 9.26 0.00 13.80
N ALA A 407 9.57 -1.19 14.34
CA ALA A 407 9.08 -2.48 13.84
C ALA A 407 9.28 -2.66 12.31
N PHE A 408 10.43 -2.24 11.76
CA PHE A 408 10.77 -2.26 10.32
C PHE A 408 9.92 -1.36 9.42
N CYS A 409 9.16 -0.43 10.02
CA CYS A 409 8.50 0.66 9.32
C CYS A 409 9.34 1.93 9.48
N TYR A 410 9.40 2.75 8.44
CA TYR A 410 10.19 3.98 8.44
C TYR A 410 9.28 5.19 8.38
N ARG A 411 9.52 6.18 9.25
CA ARG A 411 8.75 7.42 9.30
C ARG A 411 9.68 8.61 9.25
N LEU A 412 9.27 9.65 8.53
CA LEU A 412 9.94 10.94 8.58
C LEU A 412 9.39 11.73 9.77
N THR A 413 10.29 12.26 10.58
CA THR A 413 9.99 13.08 11.76
C THR A 413 10.75 14.39 11.63
N SER A 414 10.25 15.44 12.28
CA SER A 414 10.94 16.72 12.32
C SER A 414 11.67 16.93 13.63
N LEU A 415 12.92 17.41 13.54
CA LEU A 415 13.71 17.81 14.70
C LEU A 415 13.31 19.23 15.18
N GLN A 416 12.87 20.09 14.26
CA GLN A 416 12.47 21.49 14.52
C GLN A 416 11.02 21.76 14.08
N ASN A 417 10.53 23.00 14.15
CA ASN A 417 9.24 23.36 13.55
C ASN A 417 9.39 23.49 12.04
N VAL A 418 8.86 22.53 11.29
CA VAL A 418 9.09 22.37 9.86
C VAL A 418 7.81 21.94 9.18
N ALA A 419 7.51 22.59 8.06
CA ALA A 419 6.43 22.20 7.17
C ALA A 419 7.03 21.64 5.87
N LEU A 420 6.54 20.48 5.45
CA LEU A 420 6.90 19.89 4.17
C LEU A 420 5.91 20.35 3.11
N ARG A 421 6.40 21.01 2.06
CA ARG A 421 5.55 21.37 0.94
C ARG A 421 5.36 20.19 0.01
N ILE A 422 4.12 19.71 -0.07
CA ILE A 422 3.71 18.58 -0.90
C ILE A 422 2.95 19.14 -2.11
N PRO A 423 3.45 18.97 -3.36
CA PRO A 423 2.76 19.49 -4.52
C PRO A 423 1.51 18.69 -4.85
N LEU A 424 0.59 19.31 -5.58
CA LEU A 424 -0.56 18.65 -6.16
C LEU A 424 -0.05 17.68 -7.23
N TRP A 425 -0.40 16.40 -7.10
CA TRP A 425 -0.09 15.41 -8.13
C TRP A 425 -1.33 15.21 -8.98
N SER A 426 -1.30 15.70 -10.21
CA SER A 426 -2.32 15.34 -11.20
C SER A 426 -2.17 13.86 -11.57
N GLY A 427 -3.25 13.09 -11.39
CA GLY A 427 -3.35 11.69 -11.81
C GLY A 427 -2.69 10.64 -10.89
N ASN A 428 -2.64 9.39 -11.39
CA ASN A 428 -1.90 8.30 -10.76
C ASN A 428 -0.48 8.76 -10.57
N ARG A 429 0.07 8.87 -9.34
CA ARG A 429 1.52 9.10 -9.13
C ARG A 429 2.27 8.02 -9.92
N PRO A 430 2.77 8.29 -11.13
CA PRO A 430 3.40 7.23 -11.86
C PRO A 430 4.75 7.10 -11.17
N GLU A 431 5.09 5.96 -10.59
CA GLU A 431 6.50 5.68 -10.28
C GLU A 431 7.35 5.86 -11.55
N ALA A 432 6.73 5.63 -12.72
CA ALA A 432 7.23 6.02 -14.03
C ALA A 432 7.53 7.53 -14.18
N SER A 433 6.81 8.43 -13.51
CA SER A 433 7.06 9.88 -13.56
C SER A 433 8.36 10.24 -12.86
N LEU A 434 8.81 9.55 -11.82
CA LEU A 434 10.09 9.91 -11.20
C LEU A 434 11.25 9.53 -12.12
N ARG A 435 11.14 8.41 -12.84
CA ARG A 435 12.09 8.05 -13.88
C ARG A 435 12.00 9.01 -15.05
N GLN A 436 10.80 9.33 -15.51
CA GLN A 436 10.55 10.24 -16.62
C GLN A 436 11.00 11.66 -16.29
N GLN A 437 10.58 12.26 -15.18
CA GLN A 437 11.05 13.56 -14.68
C GLN A 437 12.56 13.61 -14.51
N ARG A 438 13.19 12.51 -14.05
CA ARG A 438 14.65 12.43 -14.01
C ARG A 438 15.23 12.44 -15.43
N CYS A 439 14.62 11.70 -16.35
CA CYS A 439 15.01 11.71 -17.75
C CYS A 439 14.84 13.11 -18.35
N ASP A 440 13.69 13.73 -18.20
CA ASP A 440 13.36 15.07 -18.68
C ASP A 440 14.31 16.11 -18.09
N GLY A 441 14.62 16.02 -16.80
CA GLY A 441 15.60 16.88 -16.15
C GLY A 441 17.02 16.68 -16.66
N TYR A 442 17.42 15.46 -17.01
CA TYR A 442 18.71 15.20 -17.65
C TYR A 442 18.71 15.66 -19.10
N LEU A 443 17.64 15.46 -19.86
CA LEU A 443 17.48 15.98 -21.21
C LEU A 443 17.56 17.52 -21.20
N ALA A 444 16.86 18.19 -20.28
CA ALA A 444 16.90 19.65 -20.16
C ALA A 444 18.34 20.16 -19.94
N ARG A 445 19.09 19.52 -19.03
CA ARG A 445 20.49 19.88 -18.77
C ARG A 445 21.42 19.53 -19.94
N ILE A 446 21.17 18.43 -20.65
CA ILE A 446 21.90 18.08 -21.88
C ILE A 446 21.65 19.15 -22.94
N ASN A 447 20.41 19.59 -23.11
CA ASN A 447 20.03 20.62 -24.08
C ASN A 447 20.74 21.94 -23.77
N GLU A 448 20.74 22.33 -22.50
CA GLU A 448 21.41 23.56 -22.05
C GLU A 448 22.93 23.48 -22.23
N ALA A 449 23.55 22.32 -21.97
CA ALA A 449 25.00 22.18 -21.94
C ALA A 449 25.65 21.84 -23.30
N PHE A 450 24.96 21.07 -24.15
CA PHE A 450 25.52 20.54 -25.40
C PHE A 450 24.78 21.02 -26.65
N ASP A 451 23.56 21.54 -26.51
CA ASP A 451 22.72 21.96 -27.65
C ASP A 451 22.65 20.86 -28.74
N ALA A 452 23.11 21.15 -29.98
CA ALA A 452 23.18 20.18 -31.07
C ALA A 452 24.49 19.34 -31.11
N GLN A 453 25.42 19.57 -30.19
CA GLN A 453 26.72 18.90 -30.18
C GLN A 453 26.62 17.45 -29.70
N GLN A 454 27.52 16.61 -30.21
CA GLN A 454 27.68 15.24 -29.74
C GLN A 454 28.35 15.19 -28.37
N PHE A 455 27.87 14.31 -27.49
CA PHE A 455 28.43 14.10 -26.17
C PHE A 455 28.55 12.61 -25.84
N SER A 456 29.41 12.27 -24.88
CA SER A 456 29.62 10.89 -24.42
C SER A 456 28.89 10.60 -23.11
N ALA A 457 28.86 9.32 -22.71
CA ALA A 457 28.36 8.94 -21.39
C ALA A 457 29.21 9.53 -20.24
N GLN A 458 30.49 9.82 -20.49
CA GLN A 458 31.39 10.45 -19.52
C GLN A 458 31.02 11.93 -19.31
N ASP A 459 30.66 12.61 -20.40
CA ASP A 459 30.26 14.02 -20.38
C ASP A 459 28.96 14.19 -19.60
N LEU A 460 27.96 13.35 -19.87
CA LEU A 460 26.74 13.34 -19.07
C LEU A 460 27.04 13.03 -17.59
N ALA A 461 27.85 12.00 -17.32
CA ALA A 461 28.21 11.62 -15.95
C ALA A 461 28.81 12.80 -15.18
N ARG A 462 29.71 13.57 -15.82
CA ARG A 462 30.29 14.80 -15.26
C ARG A 462 29.25 15.91 -15.09
N LEU A 463 28.44 16.16 -16.12
CA LEU A 463 27.42 17.21 -16.13
C LEU A 463 26.42 17.04 -14.97
N VAL A 464 25.90 15.83 -14.78
CA VAL A 464 24.84 15.58 -13.79
C VAL A 464 25.34 14.97 -12.47
N GLY A 465 26.65 14.71 -12.34
CA GLY A 465 27.25 14.17 -11.12
C GLY A 465 26.85 12.72 -10.82
N ILE A 466 26.73 11.86 -11.84
CA ILE A 466 26.38 10.43 -11.67
C ILE A 466 27.50 9.52 -12.17
N SER A 467 27.50 8.26 -11.75
CA SER A 467 28.42 7.25 -12.32
C SER A 467 28.23 7.07 -13.83
N VAL A 468 29.31 6.80 -14.56
CA VAL A 468 29.27 6.51 -16.01
C VAL A 468 28.34 5.35 -16.34
N ARG A 469 28.26 4.32 -15.48
CA ARG A 469 27.30 3.21 -15.64
C ARG A 469 25.85 3.69 -15.60
N SER A 470 25.52 4.59 -14.68
CA SER A 470 24.17 5.17 -14.60
C SER A 470 23.87 6.06 -15.80
N ALA A 471 24.85 6.87 -16.24
CA ALA A 471 24.72 7.66 -17.47
C ALA A 471 24.47 6.76 -18.69
N ARG A 472 25.24 5.68 -18.89
CA ARG A 472 25.02 4.72 -19.99
C ARG A 472 23.62 4.11 -19.95
N ARG A 473 23.15 3.68 -18.78
CA ARG A 473 21.80 3.10 -18.63
C ARG A 473 20.72 4.12 -19.00
N TYR A 474 20.89 5.36 -18.58
CA TYR A 474 19.99 6.45 -18.93
C TYR A 474 19.99 6.73 -20.44
N LEU A 475 21.17 6.90 -21.04
CA LEU A 475 21.32 7.20 -22.46
C LEU A 475 20.74 6.08 -23.32
N SER A 476 20.95 4.81 -22.94
CA SER A 476 20.31 3.68 -23.61
C SER A 476 18.79 3.74 -23.54
N SER A 477 18.22 4.18 -22.40
CA SER A 477 16.78 4.35 -22.24
C SER A 477 16.25 5.52 -23.07
N ALA A 478 16.98 6.63 -23.15
CA ALA A 478 16.61 7.80 -23.93
C ALA A 478 16.68 7.54 -25.44
N VAL A 479 17.66 6.75 -25.90
CA VAL A 479 17.75 6.29 -27.29
C VAL A 479 16.59 5.35 -27.64
N ALA A 480 16.25 4.42 -26.76
CA ALA A 480 15.10 3.52 -26.96
C ALA A 480 13.76 4.27 -26.99
N ALA A 481 13.68 5.43 -26.33
CA ALA A 481 12.52 6.32 -26.37
C ALA A 481 12.62 7.38 -27.47
N GLU A 482 13.58 7.26 -28.39
CA GLU A 482 13.82 8.17 -29.52
C GLU A 482 14.11 9.64 -29.13
N ALA A 483 14.41 9.92 -27.87
CA ALA A 483 14.76 11.26 -27.41
C ALA A 483 16.20 11.66 -27.74
N LEU A 484 17.07 10.67 -28.02
CA LEU A 484 18.47 10.85 -28.41
C LEU A 484 18.80 9.92 -29.57
N GLU A 485 19.70 10.36 -30.44
CA GLU A 485 20.35 9.53 -31.44
C GLU A 485 21.71 9.05 -30.91
N ARG A 486 22.02 7.76 -31.13
CA ARG A 486 23.31 7.17 -30.81
C ARG A 486 24.16 7.06 -32.06
N THR A 487 25.34 7.65 -32.06
CA THR A 487 26.32 7.58 -33.15
C THR A 487 27.59 6.86 -32.69
N GLY A 488 28.29 6.19 -33.61
CA GLY A 488 29.54 5.48 -33.33
C GLY A 488 29.40 4.09 -32.67
N ALA A 489 30.53 3.38 -32.57
CA ALA A 489 30.60 2.01 -32.04
C ALA A 489 31.59 1.89 -30.87
N SER A 490 31.34 0.93 -29.97
CA SER A 490 32.23 0.55 -28.87
C SER A 490 32.68 1.73 -27.96
N ARG A 491 33.93 2.20 -28.10
CA ARG A 491 34.51 3.27 -27.26
C ARG A 491 34.13 4.67 -27.76
N ASP A 492 33.78 4.80 -29.04
CA ASP A 492 33.44 6.07 -29.69
C ASP A 492 31.93 6.29 -29.75
N ILE A 493 31.17 5.64 -28.87
CA ILE A 493 29.75 5.92 -28.74
C ILE A 493 29.56 7.37 -28.31
N ARG A 494 28.83 8.11 -29.14
CA ARG A 494 28.38 9.47 -28.91
C ARG A 494 26.86 9.51 -28.99
N TYR A 495 26.30 10.53 -28.38
CA TYR A 495 24.88 10.80 -28.34
C TYR A 495 24.66 12.23 -28.79
N ARG A 496 23.60 12.47 -29.56
CA ARG A 496 23.10 13.81 -29.86
C ARG A 496 21.59 13.82 -29.72
N ARG A 497 21.00 15.00 -29.55
CA ARG A 497 19.55 15.12 -29.62
C ARG A 497 19.07 14.88 -31.06
N ARG A 498 17.91 14.24 -31.19
CA ARG A 498 17.19 14.20 -32.47
C ARG A 498 16.53 15.53 -32.77
#